data_AF-A0A553AMC3-F1
#
_entry.id   AF-A0A553AMC3-F1
#
_cell.length_a   1.000
_cell.length_b   1.000
_cell.length_c   1.000
_cell.angle_alpha   90.00
_cell.angle_beta   90.00
_cell.angle_gamma   90.00
#
_symmetry.space_group_name_H-M   'P 1'
#
loop_
_entity.id
_entity.type
_entity.pdbx_description
1 polymer ?
#
loop_
_entity_poly.entity_id
_entity_poly.type
_entity_poly.pdbx_seq_one_letter_code
_entity_poly.pdbx_strand_id
1 'polypeptide(L)'
;MCKKTVASLSLIAAITAGAAWAQDTQPAPEAAPEAPAAAPAAPAAQDPQPAYDAARNQLGILGYCQDQGHIDGGAVEIQTKMLTMVPAGDVAQGDAAEAKGKEGAVSGLGVETTLADAATQQGTTEAALCQQMDAMIKQAGAALPAE
;
A
#
# COMPACT_ATOMS: atom_id res chain seq x y z
N MET A 1 46.91 -15.59 36.25
CA MET A 1 46.15 -14.66 37.11
C MET A 1 45.05 -15.39 37.86
N CYS A 2 44.74 -14.94 39.08
CA CYS A 2 44.07 -15.65 40.17
C CYS A 2 42.52 -15.71 40.13
N LYS A 3 42.00 -16.91 40.41
CA LYS A 3 41.00 -17.32 41.44
C LYS A 3 40.26 -16.25 42.29
N LYS A 4 38.92 -16.37 42.39
CA LYS A 4 38.01 -16.33 43.59
C LYS A 4 36.62 -15.80 43.18
N THR A 5 35.55 -16.60 43.13
CA THR A 5 34.64 -17.05 44.22
C THR A 5 33.92 -15.92 44.99
N VAL A 6 32.59 -16.06 45.06
CA VAL A 6 31.67 -15.86 46.21
C VAL A 6 30.47 -14.95 45.91
N ALA A 7 29.31 -15.51 46.26
CA ALA A 7 27.95 -14.99 46.26
C ALA A 7 27.76 -13.68 47.05
N SER A 8 26.66 -12.99 46.75
CA SER A 8 25.82 -12.40 47.82
C SER A 8 24.40 -12.16 47.32
N LEU A 9 23.47 -12.87 47.95
CA LEU A 9 22.06 -12.53 48.06
C LEU A 9 21.95 -11.47 49.17
N SER A 10 21.30 -10.33 48.93
CA SER A 10 20.60 -9.52 49.94
C SER A 10 19.80 -8.38 49.30
N LEU A 11 18.51 -8.66 49.12
CA LEU A 11 17.32 -7.95 49.59
C LEU A 11 17.39 -6.44 50.01
N ILE A 12 16.29 -5.75 49.65
CA ILE A 12 15.63 -4.54 50.24
C ILE A 12 16.11 -3.15 49.77
N ALA A 13 15.24 -2.42 49.05
CA ALA A 13 14.47 -1.28 49.60
C ALA A 13 13.82 -0.46 48.47
N ALA A 14 12.48 -0.35 48.54
CA ALA A 14 11.71 0.62 47.79
C ALA A 14 12.05 2.05 48.23
N ILE A 15 12.13 2.98 47.27
CA ILE A 15 11.89 4.40 47.53
C ILE A 15 10.89 4.90 46.49
N THR A 16 9.78 5.36 47.05
CA THR A 16 8.62 5.96 46.41
C THR A 16 8.81 7.46 46.13
N ALA A 17 8.16 7.88 45.04
CA ALA A 17 7.44 9.14 44.82
C ALA A 17 8.18 10.41 44.36
N GLY A 18 7.72 10.93 43.21
CA GLY A 18 7.81 12.35 42.86
C GLY A 18 7.48 12.63 41.38
N ALA A 19 6.38 13.37 41.14
CA ALA A 19 5.92 13.96 39.87
C ALA A 19 5.00 13.13 38.95
N ALA A 20 3.82 12.77 39.49
CA ALA A 20 2.57 12.97 38.76
C ALA A 20 2.23 14.47 38.75
N TRP A 21 1.65 15.00 37.65
CA TRP A 21 0.67 16.09 37.45
C TRP A 21 0.34 16.02 35.93
N ALA A 22 -0.88 16.07 35.39
CA ALA A 22 -2.22 16.26 35.87
C ALA A 22 -3.17 15.75 34.77
N GLN A 23 -4.23 15.01 35.12
CA GLN A 23 -5.50 15.11 34.40
C GLN A 23 -6.61 15.04 35.44
N ASP A 24 -7.43 16.09 35.38
CA ASP A 24 -8.49 16.46 36.27
C ASP A 24 -9.43 15.34 36.71
N THR A 25 -9.84 15.47 37.97
CA THR A 25 -11.00 14.88 38.60
C THR A 25 -12.24 14.88 37.70
N GLN A 26 -12.76 13.71 37.36
CA GLN A 26 -14.15 13.53 36.95
C GLN A 26 -14.88 12.71 38.03
N PRO A 27 -16.04 13.15 38.54
CA PRO A 27 -16.80 12.44 39.56
C PRO A 27 -17.36 11.11 39.01
N ALA A 28 -17.63 10.19 39.94
CA ALA A 28 -18.14 8.85 39.69
C ALA A 28 -19.35 8.84 38.75
N PRO A 29 -19.46 7.86 37.82
CA PRO A 29 -20.67 7.72 37.03
C PRO A 29 -21.80 7.17 37.91
N GLU A 30 -22.74 8.06 38.22
CA GLU A 30 -24.12 7.71 38.53
C GLU A 30 -24.69 6.85 37.39
N ALA A 31 -25.53 5.88 37.76
CA ALA A 31 -26.14 4.94 36.83
C ALA A 31 -26.96 5.68 35.75
N ALA A 32 -26.42 5.73 34.53
CA ALA A 32 -27.12 6.18 33.33
C ALA A 32 -27.85 5.00 32.67
N PRO A 33 -29.03 5.23 32.06
CA PRO A 33 -29.88 4.17 31.52
C PRO A 33 -29.18 3.42 30.39
N GLU A 34 -29.43 2.11 30.31
CA GLU A 34 -28.93 1.21 29.27
C GLU A 34 -29.24 1.77 27.88
N ALA A 35 -28.20 2.26 27.18
CA ALA A 35 -28.29 2.62 25.79
C ALA A 35 -28.53 1.33 24.97
N PRO A 36 -29.43 1.33 23.97
CA PRO A 36 -29.66 0.17 23.13
C PRO A 36 -28.34 -0.24 22.47
N ALA A 37 -27.97 -1.51 22.61
CA ALA A 37 -26.79 -2.09 22.00
C ALA A 37 -26.82 -1.81 20.49
N ALA A 38 -25.89 -0.97 20.02
CA ALA A 38 -25.70 -0.75 18.60
C ALA A 38 -25.25 -2.08 17.98
N ALA A 39 -26.03 -2.58 17.02
CA ALA A 39 -25.64 -3.73 16.22
C ALA A 39 -24.31 -3.43 15.50
N PRO A 40 -23.41 -4.41 15.34
CA PRO A 40 -22.18 -4.19 14.60
C PRO A 40 -22.52 -3.75 13.17
N ALA A 41 -22.02 -2.58 12.78
CA ALA A 41 -22.12 -2.12 11.40
C ALA A 41 -21.44 -3.14 10.48
N ALA A 42 -22.14 -3.54 9.42
CA ALA A 42 -21.51 -4.32 8.35
C ALA A 42 -20.31 -3.53 7.81
N PRO A 43 -19.18 -4.19 7.50
CA PRO A 43 -18.03 -3.50 6.92
C PRO A 43 -18.48 -2.79 5.63
N ALA A 44 -18.23 -1.49 5.56
CA ALA A 44 -18.50 -0.72 4.35
C ALA A 44 -17.70 -1.35 3.20
N ALA A 45 -18.37 -1.60 2.06
CA ALA A 45 -17.68 -1.96 0.84
C ALA A 45 -16.66 -0.85 0.53
N GLN A 46 -15.38 -1.22 0.39
CA GLN A 46 -14.36 -0.26 -0.02
C GLN A 46 -14.66 0.19 -1.45
N ASP A 47 -14.52 1.49 -1.70
CA ASP A 47 -14.68 2.06 -3.04
C ASP A 47 -13.70 1.37 -4.01
N PRO A 48 -14.20 0.71 -5.08
CA PRO A 48 -13.32 0.03 -6.03
C PRO A 48 -12.52 1.00 -6.90
N GLN A 49 -12.92 2.27 -6.95
CA GLN A 49 -12.42 3.20 -7.95
C GLN A 49 -10.91 3.43 -7.90
N PRO A 50 -10.26 3.67 -6.74
CA PRO A 50 -8.82 3.91 -6.71
C PRO A 50 -8.00 2.71 -7.22
N ALA A 51 -8.49 1.48 -6.98
CA ALA A 51 -7.84 0.27 -7.47
C ALA A 51 -8.04 0.08 -8.97
N TYR A 52 -9.25 0.39 -9.47
CA TYR A 52 -9.56 0.36 -10.89
C TYR A 52 -8.73 1.38 -11.68
N ASP A 53 -8.68 2.63 -11.22
CA ASP A 53 -7.89 3.71 -11.83
C ASP A 53 -6.39 3.37 -11.85
N ALA A 54 -5.85 2.85 -10.74
CA ALA A 54 -4.46 2.44 -10.66
C ALA A 54 -4.14 1.29 -11.63
N ALA A 55 -5.01 0.29 -11.74
CA ALA A 55 -4.83 -0.82 -12.68
C ALA A 55 -4.90 -0.36 -14.14
N ARG A 56 -5.81 0.58 -14.46
CA ARG A 56 -5.91 1.19 -15.80
C ARG A 56 -4.70 2.06 -16.13
N ASN A 57 -4.23 2.89 -15.19
CA ASN A 57 -2.99 3.65 -15.37
C ASN A 57 -1.80 2.73 -15.59
N GLN A 58 -1.71 1.64 -14.82
CA GLN A 58 -0.64 0.67 -14.97
C GLN A 58 -0.67 -0.03 -16.34
N LEU A 59 -1.85 -0.36 -16.87
CA LEU A 59 -2.01 -0.86 -18.23
C LEU A 59 -1.49 0.15 -19.27
N GLY A 60 -1.81 1.43 -19.08
CA GLY A 60 -1.32 2.52 -19.94
C GLY A 60 0.21 2.63 -19.95
N ILE A 61 0.85 2.57 -18.78
CA ILE A 61 2.31 2.66 -18.66
C ILE A 61 2.99 1.46 -19.34
N LEU A 62 2.43 0.26 -19.22
CA LEU A 62 2.98 -0.91 -19.91
C LEU A 62 2.87 -0.75 -21.43
N GLY A 63 1.77 -0.16 -21.91
CA GLY A 63 1.62 0.25 -23.32
C GLY A 63 2.69 1.24 -23.74
N TYR A 64 2.93 2.29 -22.95
CA TYR A 64 4.01 3.25 -23.19
C TYR A 64 5.39 2.55 -23.24
N CYS A 65 5.71 1.70 -22.27
CA CYS A 65 6.96 0.95 -22.24
C CYS A 65 7.14 0.05 -23.48
N GLN A 66 6.04 -0.54 -23.98
CA GLN A 66 6.04 -1.33 -25.21
C GLN A 66 6.29 -0.43 -26.43
N ASP A 67 5.58 0.69 -26.56
CA ASP A 67 5.70 1.63 -27.67
C ASP A 67 7.11 2.23 -27.76
N GLN A 68 7.75 2.45 -26.61
CA GLN A 68 9.15 2.89 -26.51
C GLN A 68 10.17 1.78 -26.82
N GLY A 69 9.73 0.53 -27.03
CA GLY A 69 10.58 -0.61 -27.34
C GLY A 69 11.35 -1.17 -26.15
N HIS A 70 10.91 -0.90 -24.91
CA HIS A 70 11.57 -1.39 -23.71
C HIS A 70 11.13 -2.81 -23.30
N ILE A 71 9.92 -3.23 -23.72
CA ILE A 71 9.30 -4.52 -23.38
C ILE A 71 8.59 -5.12 -24.62
N ASP A 72 8.26 -6.41 -24.56
CA ASP A 72 7.70 -7.19 -25.69
C ASP A 72 6.17 -7.22 -25.78
N GLY A 73 5.47 -6.58 -24.85
CA GLY A 73 4.00 -6.52 -24.78
C GLY A 73 3.35 -7.64 -23.94
N GLY A 74 4.09 -8.68 -23.53
CA GLY A 74 3.50 -9.77 -22.73
C GLY A 74 2.90 -9.31 -21.39
N ALA A 75 3.50 -8.29 -20.75
CA ALA A 75 2.93 -7.70 -19.55
C ALA A 75 1.60 -6.96 -19.81
N VAL A 76 1.39 -6.37 -20.99
CA VAL A 76 0.13 -5.69 -21.34
C VAL A 76 -1.02 -6.70 -21.39
N GLU A 77 -0.78 -7.85 -22.01
CA GLU A 77 -1.76 -8.94 -22.08
C GLU A 77 -2.12 -9.46 -20.67
N ILE A 78 -1.10 -9.69 -19.83
CA ILE A 78 -1.30 -10.17 -18.46
C ILE A 78 -2.04 -9.13 -17.62
N GLN A 79 -1.66 -7.85 -17.68
CA GLN A 79 -2.34 -6.78 -16.95
C GLN A 79 -3.78 -6.61 -17.41
N THR A 80 -4.07 -6.81 -18.70
CA THR A 80 -5.43 -6.81 -19.24
C THR A 80 -6.27 -7.93 -18.63
N LYS A 81 -5.70 -9.14 -18.48
CA LYS A 81 -6.37 -10.25 -17.78
C LYS A 81 -6.55 -9.96 -16.29
N MET A 82 -5.54 -9.41 -15.62
CA MET A 82 -5.65 -9.05 -14.20
C MET A 82 -6.70 -7.96 -13.95
N LEU A 83 -6.87 -7.03 -14.89
CA LEU A 83 -7.88 -5.97 -14.78
C LEU A 83 -9.30 -6.53 -14.69
N THR A 84 -9.59 -7.68 -15.33
CA THR A 84 -10.92 -8.32 -15.22
C THR A 84 -11.21 -8.88 -13.82
N MET A 85 -10.18 -8.97 -12.96
CA MET A 85 -10.29 -9.41 -11.57
C MET A 85 -10.45 -8.23 -10.60
N VAL A 86 -10.17 -7.00 -11.05
CA VAL A 86 -10.39 -5.78 -10.28
C VAL A 86 -11.87 -5.40 -10.40
N PRO A 87 -12.60 -5.18 -9.29
CA PRO A 87 -13.95 -4.66 -9.37
C PRO A 87 -13.98 -3.35 -10.18
N ALA A 88 -14.85 -3.28 -11.18
CA ALA A 88 -14.94 -2.11 -12.04
C ALA A 88 -15.40 -0.88 -11.25
N GLY A 89 -14.76 0.26 -11.54
CA GLY A 89 -15.23 1.58 -11.12
C GLY A 89 -15.86 2.37 -12.27
N ASP A 90 -15.75 3.70 -12.25
CA ASP A 90 -16.21 4.53 -13.37
C ASP A 90 -15.28 4.37 -14.57
N VAL A 91 -15.84 3.95 -15.70
CA VAL A 91 -15.09 3.65 -16.92
C VAL A 91 -14.39 4.87 -17.49
N ALA A 92 -15.03 6.04 -17.48
CA ALA A 92 -14.43 7.25 -18.05
C ALA A 92 -13.22 7.74 -17.23
N GLN A 93 -13.29 7.61 -15.90
CA GLN A 93 -12.14 7.89 -15.03
C GLN A 93 -11.01 6.88 -15.25
N GLY A 94 -11.34 5.59 -15.34
CA GLY A 94 -10.35 4.57 -15.66
C GLY A 94 -9.70 4.77 -17.04
N ASP A 95 -10.47 5.17 -18.05
CA ASP A 95 -9.97 5.49 -19.40
C ASP A 95 -9.02 6.68 -19.36
N ALA A 96 -9.35 7.72 -18.58
CA ALA A 96 -8.46 8.85 -18.37
C ALA A 96 -7.17 8.46 -17.65
N ALA A 97 -7.25 7.54 -16.67
CA ALA A 97 -6.08 7.01 -15.97
C ALA A 97 -5.17 6.21 -16.91
N GLU A 98 -5.74 5.35 -17.77
CA GLU A 98 -4.99 4.64 -18.81
C GLU A 98 -4.34 5.60 -19.81
N ALA A 99 -5.07 6.62 -20.26
CA ALA A 99 -4.54 7.63 -21.19
C ALA A 99 -3.30 8.34 -20.60
N LYS A 100 -3.36 8.76 -19.34
CA LYS A 100 -2.19 9.30 -18.63
C LYS A 100 -1.03 8.31 -18.56
N GLY A 101 -1.33 7.04 -18.32
CA GLY A 101 -0.32 5.98 -18.32
C GLY A 101 0.40 5.87 -19.66
N LYS A 102 -0.34 5.98 -20.77
CA LYS A 102 0.21 5.96 -22.14
C LYS A 102 1.10 7.16 -22.46
N GLU A 103 0.95 8.25 -21.72
CA GLU A 103 1.84 9.42 -21.80
C GLU A 103 3.11 9.24 -20.94
N GLY A 104 3.29 8.08 -20.31
CA GLY A 104 4.41 7.80 -19.41
C GLY A 104 4.24 8.41 -18.02
N ALA A 105 3.01 8.74 -17.61
CA ALA A 105 2.72 9.28 -16.28
C ALA A 105 2.21 8.20 -15.32
N VAL A 106 2.86 8.09 -14.17
CA VAL A 106 2.39 7.30 -13.03
C VAL A 106 1.41 8.15 -12.24
N SER A 107 0.13 7.78 -12.31
CA SER A 107 -0.96 8.47 -11.63
C SER A 107 -1.68 7.48 -10.71
N GLY A 108 -1.50 7.64 -9.40
CA GLY A 108 -2.13 6.78 -8.39
C GLY A 108 -1.80 7.24 -6.98
N LEU A 109 -2.68 6.93 -6.02
CA LEU A 109 -2.48 7.25 -4.59
C LEU A 109 -2.29 8.75 -4.29
N GLY A 110 -2.81 9.63 -5.13
CA GLY A 110 -2.75 11.08 -4.95
C GLY A 110 -1.42 11.73 -5.37
N VAL A 111 -0.53 10.99 -6.05
CA VAL A 111 0.72 11.51 -6.59
C VAL A 111 0.75 11.27 -8.10
N GLU A 112 1.27 12.26 -8.84
CA GLU A 112 1.50 12.17 -10.27
C GLU A 112 2.96 12.50 -10.56
N THR A 113 3.64 11.62 -11.30
CA THR A 113 5.05 11.78 -11.70
C THR A 113 5.29 11.10 -13.04
N THR A 114 6.31 11.53 -13.79
CA THR A 114 6.69 10.87 -15.04
C THR A 114 7.48 9.60 -14.76
N LEU A 115 7.48 8.65 -15.69
CA LEU A 115 8.27 7.43 -15.58
C LEU A 115 9.78 7.73 -15.57
N ALA A 116 10.21 8.76 -16.31
CA ALA A 116 11.58 9.27 -16.30
C ALA A 116 12.00 9.79 -14.92
N ASP A 117 11.15 10.61 -14.28
CA ASP A 117 11.41 11.14 -12.95
C ASP A 117 11.36 10.03 -11.90
N ALA A 118 10.42 9.10 -12.02
CA ALA A 118 10.33 7.93 -11.14
C ALA A 118 11.58 7.06 -11.24
N ALA A 119 12.09 6.82 -12.46
CA ALA A 119 13.33 6.10 -12.68
C ALA A 119 14.54 6.83 -12.06
N THR A 120 14.63 8.14 -12.27
CA THR A 120 15.70 8.98 -11.70
C THR A 120 15.69 8.94 -10.17
N GLN A 121 14.52 9.09 -9.55
CA GLN A 121 14.34 8.99 -8.10
C GLN A 121 14.74 7.61 -7.56
N GLN A 122 14.54 6.56 -8.35
CA GLN A 122 14.94 5.19 -8.03
C GLN A 122 16.40 4.87 -8.39
N GLY A 123 17.16 5.83 -8.91
CA GLY A 123 18.56 5.63 -9.32
C GLY A 123 18.69 4.64 -10.49
N THR A 124 17.69 4.56 -11.36
CA THR A 124 17.63 3.66 -12.51
C THR A 124 17.36 4.43 -13.80
N THR A 125 17.24 3.71 -14.92
CA THR A 125 16.82 4.26 -16.21
C THR A 125 15.37 3.92 -16.48
N GLU A 126 14.70 4.71 -17.32
CA GLU A 126 13.32 4.44 -17.74
C GLU A 126 13.18 3.04 -18.37
N ALA A 127 14.12 2.65 -19.22
CA ALA A 127 14.16 1.32 -19.81
C ALA A 127 14.23 0.20 -18.76
N ALA A 128 15.12 0.35 -17.77
CA ALA A 128 15.26 -0.62 -16.69
C ALA A 128 14.02 -0.65 -15.77
N LEU A 129 13.38 0.49 -15.52
CA LEU A 129 12.13 0.55 -14.77
C LEU A 129 10.99 -0.15 -15.54
N CYS A 130 10.85 0.11 -16.84
CA CYS A 130 9.91 -0.61 -17.71
C CYS A 130 10.13 -2.13 -17.68
N GLN A 131 11.39 -2.58 -17.77
CA GLN A 131 11.72 -4.01 -17.70
C GLN A 131 11.40 -4.61 -16.33
N GLN A 132 11.65 -3.88 -15.24
CA GLN A 132 11.28 -4.31 -13.90
C GLN A 132 9.76 -4.48 -13.76
N MET A 133 8.98 -3.55 -14.32
CA MET A 133 7.52 -3.62 -14.31
C MET A 133 7.01 -4.80 -15.14
N ASP A 134 7.56 -5.03 -16.33
CA ASP A 134 7.24 -6.19 -17.16
C ASP A 134 7.50 -7.51 -16.42
N ALA A 135 8.67 -7.65 -15.81
CA ALA A 135 9.01 -8.84 -15.03
C ALA A 135 8.06 -9.04 -13.85
N MET A 136 7.72 -7.97 -13.12
CA MET A 136 6.82 -8.03 -11.97
C MET A 136 5.41 -8.47 -12.39
N ILE A 137 4.89 -7.93 -13.49
CA ILE A 137 3.57 -8.29 -14.02
C ILE A 137 3.57 -9.72 -14.54
N LYS A 138 4.61 -10.15 -15.26
CA LYS A 138 4.76 -11.55 -15.70
C LYS A 138 4.81 -12.51 -14.51
N GLN A 139 5.52 -12.15 -13.45
CA GLN A 139 5.54 -12.94 -12.21
C GLN A 139 4.16 -12.99 -11.54
N ALA A 140 3.45 -11.87 -11.46
CA ALA A 140 2.09 -11.84 -10.92
C ALA A 140 1.12 -12.70 -11.76
N GLY A 141 1.22 -12.62 -13.09
CA GLY A 141 0.46 -13.44 -14.02
C GLY A 141 0.70 -14.94 -13.85
N ALA A 142 1.94 -15.35 -13.59
CA ALA A 142 2.29 -16.75 -13.34
C ALA A 142 1.70 -17.30 -12.02
N ALA A 143 1.34 -16.42 -11.07
CA ALA A 143 0.67 -16.79 -9.83
C ALA A 143 -0.86 -16.81 -9.95
N LEU A 144 -1.42 -16.38 -11.07
CA LEU A 144 -2.87 -16.48 -11.30
C LEU A 144 -3.25 -17.95 -11.45
N PRO A 145 -4.43 -18.35 -10.94
CA PRO A 145 -4.97 -19.67 -11.18
C PRO A 145 -4.99 -19.95 -12.69
N ALA A 146 -4.53 -21.14 -13.09
CA ALA A 146 -4.78 -21.64 -14.43
C ALA A 146 -6.31 -21.78 -14.60
N GLU A 147 -6.84 -21.23 -15.69
CA GLU A 147 -8.23 -21.39 -16.08
C GLU A 147 -8.53 -22.83 -16.49
#